data_AF-A0A7S4R477-F1
#
_entry.id   AF-A0A7S4R477-F1
#
_cell.length_a   1.000
_cell.length_b   1.000
_cell.length_c   1.000
_cell.angle_alpha   90.00
_cell.angle_beta   90.00
_cell.angle_gamma   90.00
#
_symmetry.space_group_name_H-M   'P 1'
#
loop_
_entity.id
_entity.type
_entity.pdbx_description
1 polymer ?
#
loop_
_entity_poly.entity_id
_entity_poly.type
_entity_poly.pdbx_seq_one_letter_code
_entity_poly.pdbx_strand_id
1 'polypeptide(L)'
;DGETLPDTAPLPAGAFELELCTTLATEASPEAAPEEEAVAEASPEAAPEEAAAAEAAEPSPAPRAQRRRRRVRVGCAAAWVREPQDITRVPRCPAARGVPLPTRGRSFAKVMQWMLQKSALRQDMFLLGAAGPTLRHIVATYCSMLGKELEYVAITRDTSEADLKQRREIVDGRLVYVDQAPVRAARHGRVLLLEGIEKAERNVLPALNNLLENREMALEDQTFLVAPH
;
A
#
# COMPACT_ATOMS: atom_id res chain seq x y z
N ASP A 1 -39.32 8.32 17.76
CA ASP A 1 -37.96 8.74 17.35
C ASP A 1 -37.12 7.49 17.11
N GLY A 2 -37.07 7.05 15.85
CA GLY A 2 -36.29 5.88 15.45
C GLY A 2 -35.10 6.34 14.63
N GLU A 3 -33.95 6.49 15.29
CA GLU A 3 -32.69 6.81 14.63
C GLU A 3 -32.28 5.61 13.76
N THR A 4 -32.43 5.77 12.45
CA THR A 4 -31.85 4.88 11.45
C THR A 4 -30.33 5.01 11.53
N LEU A 5 -29.67 4.00 12.11
CA LEU A 5 -28.23 3.77 11.99
C LEU A 5 -27.83 3.79 10.51
N PRO A 6 -26.71 4.45 10.14
CA PRO A 6 -26.23 4.43 8.77
C PRO A 6 -25.90 3.00 8.34
N ASP A 7 -26.41 2.64 7.17
CA ASP A 7 -26.25 1.36 6.50
C ASP A 7 -24.76 0.97 6.47
N THR A 8 -24.38 0.08 7.38
CA THR A 8 -23.01 -0.40 7.53
C THR A 8 -22.80 -1.42 6.42
N ALA A 9 -22.34 -0.98 5.25
CA ALA A 9 -22.04 -1.88 4.14
C ALA A 9 -21.09 -2.99 4.65
N PRO A 10 -21.54 -4.27 4.70
CA PRO A 10 -20.71 -5.34 5.21
C PRO A 10 -19.55 -5.54 4.24
N LEU A 11 -18.35 -5.16 4.69
CA LEU A 11 -17.15 -5.28 3.88
C LEU A 11 -16.84 -6.77 3.64
N PRO A 12 -16.35 -7.12 2.44
CA PRO A 12 -16.10 -8.52 2.08
C PRO A 12 -15.11 -9.17 3.05
N ALA A 13 -15.37 -10.43 3.41
CA ALA A 13 -14.55 -11.19 4.36
C ALA A 13 -13.06 -11.18 3.94
N GLY A 14 -12.24 -10.42 4.68
CA GLY A 14 -10.84 -10.14 4.38
C GLY A 14 -10.46 -8.65 4.36
N ALA A 15 -11.45 -7.75 4.37
CA ALA A 15 -11.28 -6.32 4.19
C ALA A 15 -10.27 -5.63 5.13
N PHE A 16 -10.07 -6.12 6.36
CA PHE A 16 -9.19 -5.46 7.33
C PHE A 16 -7.93 -6.24 7.71
N GLU A 17 -7.40 -7.08 6.82
CA GLU A 17 -5.99 -7.49 6.94
C GLU A 17 -5.09 -6.41 6.33
N LEU A 18 -5.26 -5.16 6.80
CA LEU A 18 -4.36 -4.07 6.49
C LEU A 18 -3.05 -4.35 7.20
N GLU A 19 -2.09 -4.81 6.42
CA GLU A 19 -0.71 -4.96 6.85
C GLU A 19 -0.04 -3.63 6.58
N LEU A 20 0.16 -2.86 7.63
CA LEU A 20 0.84 -1.59 7.52
C LEU A 20 2.35 -1.85 7.47
N CYS A 21 3.00 -1.30 6.45
CA CYS A 21 4.44 -1.19 6.42
C CYS A 21 4.80 0.29 6.39
N THR A 22 5.43 0.78 7.44
CA THR A 22 6.01 2.13 7.43
C THR A 22 7.50 2.06 7.18
N THR A 23 8.03 3.04 6.46
CA THR A 23 9.47 3.20 6.31
C THR A 23 9.87 4.56 6.88
N LEU A 24 10.75 4.55 7.87
CA LEU A 24 11.36 5.77 8.41
C LEU A 24 12.84 5.75 8.07
N ALA A 25 13.28 6.80 7.41
CA ALA A 25 14.69 7.05 7.16
C ALA A 25 15.31 7.53 8.47
N THR A 26 16.22 6.76 9.05
CA THR A 26 17.06 7.29 10.12
C THR A 26 18.07 8.24 9.49
N GLU A 27 18.16 9.48 9.96
CA GLU A 27 19.22 10.39 9.52
C GLU A 27 20.56 9.78 9.91
N ALA A 28 21.29 9.29 8.90
CA ALA A 28 22.66 8.89 9.08
C ALA A 28 23.47 10.17 9.34
N SER A 29 24.17 10.23 10.47
CA SER A 29 25.27 11.18 10.65
C SER A 29 26.24 11.04 9.46
N PRO A 30 26.81 12.13 8.93
CA PRO A 30 27.50 12.10 7.65
C PRO A 30 28.86 11.40 7.81
N GLU A 31 28.89 10.09 7.57
CA GLU A 31 30.13 9.37 7.33
C GLU A 31 30.02 8.66 5.97
N ALA A 32 30.59 9.35 4.97
CA ALA A 32 31.06 8.86 3.68
C ALA A 32 30.16 7.88 2.90
N ALA A 33 29.22 8.41 2.12
CA ALA A 33 28.83 7.77 0.86
C ALA A 33 29.78 8.27 -0.25
N PRO A 34 30.25 7.41 -1.17
CA PRO A 34 30.91 7.89 -2.38
C PRO A 34 29.87 8.64 -3.23
N GLU A 35 30.27 9.80 -3.73
CA GLU A 35 29.49 10.66 -4.62
C GLU A 35 29.13 9.85 -5.88
N GLU A 36 27.85 9.53 -6.09
CA GLU A 36 27.36 9.16 -7.41
C GLU A 36 26.86 10.40 -8.13
N GLU A 37 27.39 10.55 -9.35
CA GLU A 37 27.26 11.70 -10.23
C GLU A 37 25.81 12.11 -10.50
N ALA A 38 25.64 13.43 -10.46
CA ALA A 38 24.50 14.13 -11.01
C ALA A 38 24.33 13.79 -12.49
N VAL A 39 23.12 13.33 -12.87
CA VAL A 39 22.64 13.45 -14.24
C VAL A 39 21.39 14.32 -14.24
N ALA A 40 21.68 15.57 -14.61
CA ALA A 40 20.90 16.61 -15.25
C ALA A 40 19.36 16.52 -15.31
N GLU A 41 18.76 17.66 -14.97
CA GLU A 41 17.42 18.08 -15.35
C GLU A 41 17.09 17.84 -16.83
N ALA A 42 15.85 17.43 -17.07
CA ALA A 42 15.10 17.88 -18.25
C ALA A 42 13.61 17.93 -17.88
N SER A 43 13.08 19.15 -17.69
CA SER A 43 11.70 19.42 -18.08
C SER A 43 11.59 19.27 -19.62
N PRO A 44 10.40 18.93 -20.14
CA PRO A 44 9.66 20.01 -20.78
C PRO A 44 8.13 19.96 -20.58
N GLU A 45 7.56 21.13 -20.82
CA GLU A 45 6.16 21.51 -20.94
C GLU A 45 5.27 20.62 -21.84
N ALA A 46 3.98 20.66 -21.48
CA ALA A 46 2.77 20.74 -22.31
C ALA A 46 2.36 19.58 -23.26
N ALA A 47 1.12 19.15 -23.03
CA ALA A 47 0.18 18.37 -23.85
C ALA A 47 -0.02 18.97 -25.29
N PRO A 48 -0.76 18.35 -26.25
CA PRO A 48 -1.82 17.31 -26.10
C PRO A 48 -1.85 16.21 -27.18
N GLU A 49 -2.68 15.17 -27.03
CA GLU A 49 -3.62 14.72 -28.09
C GLU A 49 -4.59 13.60 -27.67
N GLU A 50 -5.67 13.51 -28.44
CA GLU A 50 -6.99 12.97 -28.19
C GLU A 50 -7.16 11.45 -28.12
N ALA A 51 -8.19 11.08 -27.36
CA ALA A 51 -9.16 10.00 -27.57
C ALA A 51 -9.04 9.11 -28.82
N ALA A 52 -9.00 7.80 -28.57
CA ALA A 52 -9.69 6.82 -29.41
C ALA A 52 -10.44 5.83 -28.52
N ALA A 53 -11.77 5.87 -28.63
CA ALA A 53 -12.69 4.93 -28.05
C ALA A 53 -12.44 3.51 -28.60
N ALA A 54 -12.39 2.53 -27.70
CA ALA A 54 -12.56 1.12 -28.03
C ALA A 54 -13.37 0.44 -26.92
N GLU A 55 -14.68 0.46 -27.12
CA GLU A 55 -15.66 -0.41 -26.48
C GLU A 55 -15.34 -1.87 -26.86
N ALA A 56 -14.98 -2.70 -25.87
CA ALA A 56 -14.83 -4.14 -26.07
C ALA A 56 -15.07 -4.91 -24.76
N ALA A 57 -16.31 -5.40 -24.63
CA ALA A 57 -16.74 -6.65 -24.01
C ALA A 57 -16.10 -7.04 -22.66
N GLU A 58 -16.90 -6.96 -21.59
CA GLU A 58 -16.65 -7.63 -20.32
C GLU A 58 -16.39 -9.14 -20.53
N PRO A 59 -15.22 -9.69 -20.17
CA PRO A 59 -15.06 -11.12 -20.15
C PRO A 59 -15.73 -11.69 -18.88
N SER A 60 -16.84 -12.37 -19.10
CA SER A 60 -17.52 -13.26 -18.15
C SER A 60 -16.50 -14.14 -17.39
N PRO A 61 -16.53 -14.21 -16.05
CA PRO A 61 -15.55 -14.98 -15.28
C PRO A 61 -15.82 -16.48 -15.40
N ALA A 62 -15.03 -17.15 -16.24
CA ALA A 62 -14.93 -18.61 -16.32
C ALA A 62 -14.53 -19.23 -14.95
N PRO A 63 -14.87 -20.51 -14.69
CA PRO A 63 -14.93 -21.05 -13.34
C PRO A 63 -13.54 -21.18 -12.69
N ARG A 64 -13.45 -20.73 -11.43
CA ARG A 64 -12.28 -20.77 -10.55
C ARG A 64 -11.68 -22.18 -10.45
N ALA A 65 -10.77 -22.51 -11.36
CA ALA A 65 -9.98 -23.73 -11.28
C ALA A 65 -9.13 -23.68 -10.02
N GLN A 66 -9.27 -24.70 -9.16
CA GLN A 66 -8.46 -24.98 -7.97
C GLN A 66 -6.97 -24.95 -8.29
N ARG A 67 -6.37 -23.76 -8.32
CA ARG A 67 -4.94 -23.58 -8.48
C ARG A 67 -4.29 -23.76 -7.12
N ARG A 68 -3.34 -24.72 -7.08
CA ARG A 68 -2.62 -25.15 -5.87
C ARG A 68 -2.09 -23.96 -5.10
N ARG A 69 -2.54 -23.80 -3.84
CA ARG A 69 -2.00 -22.80 -2.90
C ARG A 69 -0.49 -23.02 -2.79
N ARG A 70 0.30 -22.14 -3.40
CA ARG A 70 1.77 -22.19 -3.32
C ARG A 70 2.18 -21.70 -1.94
N ARG A 71 3.04 -22.45 -1.25
CA ARG A 71 3.60 -22.04 0.05
C ARG A 71 5.01 -21.50 -0.15
N VAL A 72 5.27 -20.29 0.31
CA VAL A 72 6.59 -19.67 0.30
C VAL A 72 7.22 -19.85 1.68
N ARG A 73 8.50 -20.24 1.71
CA ARG A 73 9.27 -20.43 2.94
C ARG A 73 10.54 -19.60 2.88
N VAL A 74 10.79 -18.82 3.93
CA VAL A 74 12.03 -18.07 4.14
C VAL A 74 12.54 -18.40 5.54
N GLY A 75 13.68 -19.08 5.63
CA GLY A 75 14.18 -19.61 6.90
C GLY A 75 13.15 -20.55 7.56
N CYS A 76 12.81 -20.28 8.83
CA CYS A 76 11.78 -21.04 9.55
C CYS A 76 10.35 -20.50 9.38
N ALA A 77 10.15 -19.35 8.72
CA ALA A 77 8.84 -18.76 8.49
C ALA A 77 8.26 -19.24 7.15
N ALA A 78 6.95 -19.46 7.11
CA ALA A 78 6.25 -19.84 5.89
C ALA A 78 4.89 -19.13 5.80
N ALA A 79 4.50 -18.74 4.59
CA ALA A 79 3.20 -18.17 4.32
C ALA A 79 2.62 -18.72 3.02
N TRP A 80 1.29 -18.67 2.92
CA TRP A 80 0.57 -19.04 1.71
C TRP A 80 0.54 -17.86 0.76
N VAL A 81 0.87 -18.12 -0.51
CA VAL A 81 0.68 -17.15 -1.58
C VAL A 81 -0.83 -16.93 -1.74
N ARG A 82 -1.24 -15.67 -1.67
CA ARG A 82 -2.60 -15.24 -1.93
C ARG A 82 -2.79 -15.03 -3.43
N GLU A 83 -4.01 -15.29 -3.88
CA GLU A 83 -4.42 -14.89 -5.22
C GLU A 83 -4.86 -13.43 -5.13
N PRO A 84 -4.22 -12.51 -5.88
CA PRO A 84 -4.63 -11.12 -5.88
C PRO A 84 -6.00 -11.00 -6.56
N GLN A 85 -6.86 -10.15 -6.00
CA GLN A 85 -8.06 -9.62 -6.66
C GLN A 85 -7.67 -8.79 -7.89
N ASP A 86 -6.58 -8.02 -7.79
CA ASP A 86 -6.03 -7.17 -8.85
C ASP A 86 -4.52 -7.38 -9.00
N ILE A 87 -4.12 -8.08 -10.07
CA ILE A 87 -2.71 -8.37 -10.36
C ILE A 87 -1.89 -7.11 -10.64
N THR A 88 -2.52 -6.03 -11.12
CA THR A 88 -1.81 -4.79 -11.46
C THR A 88 -1.27 -4.07 -10.22
N ARG A 89 -1.90 -4.32 -9.06
CA ARG A 89 -1.51 -3.77 -7.75
C ARG A 89 -0.49 -4.62 -7.02
N VAL A 90 -0.17 -5.81 -7.52
CA VAL A 90 0.94 -6.59 -6.99
C VAL A 90 2.24 -6.00 -7.53
N PRO A 91 3.12 -5.46 -6.66
CA PRO A 91 4.34 -4.85 -7.14
C PRO A 91 5.22 -5.90 -7.81
N ARG A 92 5.81 -5.53 -8.95
CA ARG A 92 6.82 -6.37 -9.61
C ARG A 92 8.09 -6.38 -8.76
N CYS A 93 8.60 -7.59 -8.50
CA CYS A 93 9.87 -7.80 -7.83
C CYS A 93 10.96 -6.91 -8.46
N PRO A 94 11.65 -6.05 -7.70
CA PRO A 94 12.72 -5.19 -8.24
C PRO A 94 13.86 -5.97 -8.90
N ALA A 95 14.13 -7.22 -8.47
CA ALA A 95 15.12 -8.09 -9.11
C ALA A 95 14.79 -8.36 -10.59
N ALA A 96 13.50 -8.43 -10.93
CA ALA A 96 13.06 -8.64 -12.31
C ALA A 96 13.29 -7.40 -13.20
N ARG A 97 13.57 -6.24 -12.60
CA ARG A 97 13.93 -4.98 -13.29
C ARG A 97 15.43 -4.75 -13.36
N GLY A 98 16.26 -5.75 -13.01
CA GLY A 98 17.71 -5.62 -13.01
C GLY A 98 18.26 -4.77 -11.86
N VAL A 99 17.40 -4.32 -10.93
CA VAL A 99 17.84 -3.55 -9.76
C VAL A 99 18.56 -4.50 -8.79
N PRO A 100 19.82 -4.23 -8.42
CA PRO A 100 20.51 -5.01 -7.41
C PRO A 100 19.81 -4.79 -6.06
N LEU A 101 18.93 -5.71 -5.70
CA LEU A 101 18.45 -5.79 -4.32
C LEU A 101 19.61 -6.26 -3.44
N PRO A 102 19.62 -5.91 -2.14
CA PRO A 102 20.44 -6.61 -1.13
C PRO A 102 20.05 -8.10 -0.94
N THR A 103 19.30 -8.68 -1.89
CA THR A 103 18.81 -10.06 -2.04
C THR A 103 19.80 -11.16 -1.68
N ARG A 104 21.11 -10.93 -1.73
CA ARG A 104 22.13 -11.94 -1.39
C ARG A 104 22.79 -11.78 -0.02
N GLY A 105 22.39 -10.79 0.78
CA GLY A 105 22.85 -10.63 2.15
C GLY A 105 22.07 -11.51 3.14
N ARG A 106 22.76 -12.11 4.12
CA ARG A 106 22.12 -12.79 5.27
C ARG A 106 21.10 -11.87 5.98
N SER A 107 21.33 -10.56 5.96
CA SER A 107 20.43 -9.55 6.51
C SER A 107 19.08 -9.48 5.79
N PHE A 108 19.03 -9.60 4.46
CA PHE A 108 17.77 -9.52 3.70
C PHE A 108 16.85 -10.71 4.00
N ALA A 109 17.40 -11.94 4.00
CA ALA A 109 16.63 -13.13 4.35
C ALA A 109 16.09 -13.06 5.78
N LYS A 110 16.84 -12.48 6.72
CA LYS A 110 16.40 -12.26 8.10
C LYS A 110 15.23 -11.26 8.19
N VAL A 111 15.30 -10.15 7.45
CA VAL A 111 14.19 -9.16 7.38
C VAL A 111 12.95 -9.80 6.78
N MET A 112 13.08 -10.51 5.66
CA MET A 112 11.96 -11.22 5.02
C MET A 112 11.33 -12.26 5.94
N GLN A 113 12.15 -13.02 6.66
CA GLN A 113 11.67 -13.98 7.67
C GLN A 113 10.92 -13.27 8.80
N TRP A 114 11.45 -12.15 9.31
CA TRP A 114 10.81 -11.35 10.35
C TRP A 114 9.46 -10.78 9.87
N MET A 115 9.40 -10.25 8.64
CA MET A 115 8.15 -9.76 8.04
C MET A 115 7.10 -10.87 7.94
N LEU A 116 7.49 -12.06 7.48
CA LEU A 116 6.58 -13.22 7.41
C LEU A 116 6.05 -13.64 8.80
N GLN A 117 6.91 -13.61 9.82
CA GLN A 117 6.50 -13.91 11.20
C GLN A 117 5.52 -12.86 11.73
N LYS A 118 5.79 -11.58 11.47
CA LYS A 118 4.93 -10.46 11.89
C LYS A 118 3.56 -10.49 11.21
N SER A 119 3.54 -10.78 9.91
CA SER A 119 2.32 -11.00 9.15
C SER A 119 1.48 -12.15 9.70
N ALA A 120 2.11 -13.26 10.06
CA ALA A 120 1.43 -14.41 10.65
C ALA A 120 0.78 -14.08 12.01
N LEU A 121 1.34 -13.11 12.74
CA LEU A 121 0.81 -12.58 13.99
C LEU A 121 -0.21 -11.45 13.80
N ARG A 122 -0.51 -11.06 12.54
CA ARG A 122 -1.34 -9.90 12.19
C ARG A 122 -0.88 -8.60 12.87
N GLN A 123 0.43 -8.41 12.97
CA GLN A 123 1.03 -7.20 13.53
C GLN A 123 1.51 -6.26 12.44
N ASP A 124 1.36 -4.96 12.67
CA ASP A 124 1.95 -3.92 11.82
C ASP A 124 3.47 -3.94 11.90
N MET A 125 4.10 -3.50 10.80
CA MET A 125 5.54 -3.52 10.63
C MET A 125 6.07 -2.11 10.44
N PHE A 126 7.03 -1.75 11.26
CA PHE A 126 7.80 -0.51 11.12
C PHE A 126 9.21 -0.86 10.67
N LEU A 127 9.56 -0.55 9.43
CA LEU A 127 10.89 -0.78 8.88
C LEU A 127 11.76 0.45 9.06
N LEU A 128 12.91 0.25 9.71
CA LEU A 128 13.94 1.26 9.91
C LEU A 128 15.14 0.95 9.02
N GLY A 129 15.70 1.97 8.40
CA GLY A 129 16.90 1.83 7.58
C GLY A 129 17.40 3.16 7.05
N ALA A 130 18.50 3.10 6.30
CA ALA A 130 19.02 4.25 5.59
C ALA A 130 17.99 4.79 4.58
N ALA A 131 18.00 6.10 4.40
CA ALA A 131 17.21 6.74 3.34
C ALA A 131 17.52 6.10 1.99
N GLY A 132 16.49 5.90 1.18
CA GLY A 132 16.62 5.37 -0.18
C GLY A 132 15.58 4.31 -0.54
N PRO A 133 15.67 3.75 -1.74
CA PRO A 133 14.64 2.86 -2.27
C PRO A 133 14.68 1.45 -1.67
N THR A 134 15.73 1.12 -0.90
CA THR A 134 15.98 -0.23 -0.39
C THR A 134 14.83 -0.79 0.44
N LEU A 135 14.26 0.00 1.35
CA LEU A 135 13.12 -0.44 2.17
C LEU A 135 11.89 -0.70 1.30
N ARG A 136 11.57 0.22 0.37
CA ARG A 136 10.50 0.03 -0.61
C ARG A 136 10.69 -1.24 -1.43
N HIS A 137 11.92 -1.50 -1.86
CA HIS A 137 12.27 -2.69 -2.63
C HIS A 137 12.11 -3.98 -1.82
N ILE A 138 12.42 -3.97 -0.52
CA ILE A 138 12.16 -5.10 0.39
C ILE A 138 10.66 -5.37 0.47
N VAL A 139 9.84 -4.33 0.72
CA VAL A 139 8.38 -4.45 0.80
C VAL A 139 7.78 -4.92 -0.52
N ALA A 140 8.24 -4.37 -1.65
CA ALA A 140 7.82 -4.79 -2.98
C ALA A 140 8.16 -6.26 -3.24
N THR A 141 9.34 -6.72 -2.82
CA THR A 141 9.75 -8.12 -2.95
C THR A 141 8.87 -9.03 -2.09
N TYR A 142 8.60 -8.63 -0.86
CA TYR A 142 7.69 -9.33 0.06
C TYR A 142 6.28 -9.50 -0.52
N CYS A 143 5.68 -8.42 -1.02
CA CYS A 143 4.36 -8.46 -1.63
C CYS A 143 4.34 -9.29 -2.91
N SER A 144 5.36 -9.14 -3.77
CA SER A 144 5.53 -9.92 -5.00
C SER A 144 5.63 -11.42 -4.72
N MET A 145 6.36 -11.82 -3.65
CA MET A 145 6.51 -13.22 -3.26
C MET A 145 5.21 -13.84 -2.75
N LEU A 146 4.39 -13.06 -2.04
CA LEU A 146 3.14 -13.53 -1.44
C LEU A 146 1.91 -13.29 -2.31
N GLY A 147 2.04 -12.61 -3.45
CA GLY A 147 0.90 -12.22 -4.28
C GLY A 147 -0.02 -11.24 -3.57
N LYS A 148 0.52 -10.41 -2.67
CA LYS A 148 -0.25 -9.37 -1.97
C LYS A 148 -0.26 -8.08 -2.78
N GLU A 149 -1.42 -7.44 -2.79
CA GLU A 149 -1.62 -6.13 -3.39
C GLU A 149 -1.07 -5.04 -2.48
N LEU A 150 -0.42 -4.04 -3.07
CA LEU A 150 0.24 -2.95 -2.37
C LEU A 150 -0.38 -1.62 -2.77
N GLU A 151 -0.84 -0.85 -1.77
CA GLU A 151 -1.17 0.56 -1.92
C GLU A 151 -0.03 1.38 -1.30
N TYR A 152 0.47 2.37 -2.03
CA TYR A 152 1.58 3.23 -1.59
C TYR A 152 1.09 4.65 -1.32
N VAL A 153 1.51 5.23 -0.20
CA VAL A 153 1.28 6.63 0.15
C VAL A 153 2.58 7.25 0.63
N ALA A 154 2.97 8.33 -0.03
CA ALA A 154 4.05 9.20 0.42
C ALA A 154 3.46 10.35 1.24
N ILE A 155 3.82 10.43 2.52
CA ILE A 155 3.47 11.53 3.40
C ILE A 155 4.54 12.60 3.29
N THR A 156 4.09 13.78 2.89
CA THR A 156 4.86 15.03 2.81
C THR A 156 4.25 16.05 3.75
N ARG A 157 4.91 17.20 3.92
CA ARG A 157 4.35 18.31 4.72
C ARG A 157 3.07 18.87 4.09
N ASP A 158 2.94 18.79 2.77
CA ASP A 158 1.75 19.26 2.05
C ASP A 158 0.62 18.22 2.00
N THR A 159 0.79 17.05 2.62
CA THR A 159 -0.23 16.00 2.63
C THR A 159 -1.42 16.43 3.50
N SER A 160 -2.61 16.38 2.93
CA SER A 160 -3.86 16.74 3.60
C SER A 160 -4.65 15.50 4.01
N GLU A 161 -5.67 15.69 4.85
CA GLU A 161 -6.60 14.62 5.21
C GLU A 161 -7.33 14.03 3.99
N ALA A 162 -7.59 14.85 2.96
CA ALA A 162 -8.25 14.43 1.74
C ALA A 162 -7.41 13.44 0.92
N ASP A 163 -6.08 13.47 1.07
CA ASP A 163 -5.14 12.52 0.42
C ASP A 163 -5.09 11.16 1.14
N LEU A 164 -5.56 11.09 2.39
CA LEU A 164 -5.63 9.87 3.17
C LEU A 164 -7.02 9.22 3.17
N LYS A 165 -8.08 10.04 3.10
CA LYS A 165 -9.48 9.60 3.17
C LYS A 165 -10.12 9.49 1.78
N GLN A 166 -11.09 10.37 1.50
CA GLN A 166 -11.80 10.46 0.25
C GLN A 166 -11.63 11.88 -0.29
N ARG A 167 -11.35 11.98 -1.58
CA ARG A 167 -11.34 13.25 -2.28
C ARG A 167 -12.69 13.46 -2.94
N ARG A 168 -13.23 14.67 -2.81
CA ARG A 168 -14.44 15.10 -3.51
C ARG A 168 -14.06 15.57 -4.91
N GLU A 169 -14.59 14.91 -5.92
CA GLU A 169 -14.38 15.28 -7.32
C GLU A 169 -15.74 15.52 -7.98
N ILE A 170 -15.78 16.43 -8.97
CA ILE A 170 -16.98 16.69 -9.76
C ILE A 170 -16.74 16.08 -11.14
N VAL A 171 -17.47 15.02 -11.45
CA VAL A 171 -17.42 14.35 -12.76
C VAL A 171 -18.81 14.47 -13.38
N ASP A 172 -18.88 15.01 -14.59
CA ASP A 172 -20.13 15.22 -15.34
C ASP A 172 -21.22 15.96 -14.53
N GLY A 173 -20.81 16.97 -13.76
CA GLY A 173 -21.71 17.78 -12.93
C GLY A 173 -22.26 17.06 -11.69
N ARG A 174 -21.76 15.86 -11.37
CA ARG A 174 -22.10 15.12 -10.15
C ARG A 174 -20.93 15.07 -9.19
N LEU A 175 -21.22 15.22 -7.90
CA LEU A 175 -20.25 15.04 -6.83
C LEU A 175 -19.98 13.55 -6.64
N VAL A 176 -18.73 13.14 -6.83
CA VAL A 176 -18.24 11.78 -6.62
C VAL A 176 -17.17 11.79 -5.54
N TYR A 177 -17.22 10.80 -4.66
CA TYR A 177 -16.22 10.58 -3.62
C TYR A 177 -15.24 9.53 -4.11
N VAL A 178 -13.97 9.91 -4.26
CA VAL A 178 -12.90 9.05 -4.74
C VAL A 178 -12.06 8.59 -3.56
N ASP A 179 -12.11 7.29 -3.29
CA ASP A 179 -11.32 6.65 -2.23
C ASP A 179 -9.83 6.75 -2.48
N GLN A 180 -9.09 7.24 -1.49
CA GLN A 180 -7.64 7.26 -1.53
C GLN A 180 -7.02 5.92 -1.12
N ALA A 181 -5.70 5.81 -1.26
CA ALA A 181 -4.96 4.57 -1.03
C ALA A 181 -5.22 3.90 0.34
N PRO A 182 -5.27 4.62 1.49
CA PRO A 182 -5.57 4.00 2.78
C PRO A 182 -6.98 3.41 2.85
N VAL A 183 -7.97 4.13 2.31
CA VAL A 183 -9.37 3.69 2.24
C VAL A 183 -9.50 2.45 1.36
N ARG A 184 -8.88 2.44 0.18
CA ARG A 184 -8.86 1.26 -0.71
C ARG A 184 -8.17 0.07 -0.04
N ALA A 185 -7.04 0.31 0.65
CA ALA A 185 -6.35 -0.75 1.37
C ALA A 185 -7.23 -1.37 2.46
N ALA A 186 -7.94 -0.54 3.23
CA ALA A 186 -8.86 -0.97 4.28
C ALA A 186 -10.19 -1.57 3.76
N ARG A 187 -10.63 -1.23 2.55
CA ARG A 187 -11.82 -1.85 1.94
C ARG A 187 -11.50 -3.22 1.33
N HIS A 188 -10.33 -3.37 0.74
CA HIS A 188 -9.95 -4.57 -0.02
C HIS A 188 -9.02 -5.54 0.74
N GLY A 189 -8.51 -5.18 1.92
CA GLY A 189 -7.56 -5.99 2.68
C GLY A 189 -6.17 -6.03 2.04
N ARG A 190 -5.70 -4.89 1.53
CA ARG A 190 -4.40 -4.75 0.86
C ARG A 190 -3.32 -4.33 1.85
N VAL A 191 -2.07 -4.52 1.46
CA VAL A 191 -0.91 -4.00 2.20
C VAL A 191 -0.84 -2.50 1.96
N LEU A 192 -0.74 -1.71 3.03
CA LEU A 192 -0.56 -0.26 2.94
C LEU A 192 0.89 0.09 3.28
N LEU A 193 1.63 0.61 2.32
CA LEU A 193 2.97 1.16 2.51
C LEU A 193 2.88 2.66 2.73
N LEU A 194 3.15 3.08 3.97
CA LEU A 194 3.27 4.48 4.34
C LEU A 194 4.75 4.88 4.39
N GLU A 195 5.08 5.98 3.73
CA GLU A 195 6.42 6.53 3.79
C GLU A 195 6.38 7.98 4.25
N GLY A 196 7.40 8.40 5.00
CA GLY A 196 7.50 9.79 5.43
C GLY A 196 6.54 10.13 6.57
N ILE A 197 6.16 9.15 7.39
CA ILE A 197 5.24 9.37 8.53
C ILE A 197 5.81 10.39 9.52
N GLU A 198 7.14 10.52 9.59
CA GLU A 198 7.82 11.54 10.39
C GLU A 198 7.57 12.98 9.90
N LYS A 199 7.12 13.15 8.65
CA LYS A 199 6.80 14.45 8.03
C LYS A 199 5.32 14.80 8.12
N ALA A 200 4.50 13.95 8.75
CA ALA A 200 3.07 14.14 8.90
C ALA A 200 2.75 15.43 9.69
N GLU A 201 1.89 16.26 9.12
CA GLU A 201 1.39 17.47 9.80
C GLU A 201 0.29 17.17 10.81
N ARG A 202 0.01 18.15 11.68
CA ARG A 202 -0.95 17.99 12.79
C ARG A 202 -2.38 17.67 12.33
N ASN A 203 -2.75 18.06 11.11
CA ASN A 203 -4.05 17.80 10.50
C ASN A 203 -4.24 16.31 10.14
N VAL A 204 -3.19 15.61 9.74
CA VAL A 204 -3.27 14.20 9.29
C VAL A 204 -3.01 13.20 10.41
N LEU A 205 -2.34 13.59 11.49
CA LEU A 205 -2.03 12.71 12.62
C LEU A 205 -3.27 12.03 13.25
N PRO A 206 -4.40 12.72 13.49
CA PRO A 206 -5.58 12.07 14.06
C PRO A 206 -6.16 10.99 13.13
N ALA A 207 -6.22 11.28 11.83
CA ALA A 207 -6.72 10.33 10.83
C ALA A 207 -5.82 9.08 10.74
N LEU A 208 -4.50 9.28 10.78
CA LEU A 208 -3.53 8.17 10.82
C LEU A 208 -3.63 7.39 12.14
N ASN A 209 -3.73 8.06 13.29
CA ASN A 209 -3.80 7.36 14.57
C ASN A 209 -5.04 6.45 14.66
N ASN A 210 -6.20 6.95 14.24
CA ASN A 210 -7.44 6.15 14.23
C ASN A 210 -7.32 4.94 13.29
N LEU A 211 -6.68 5.12 12.12
CA LEU A 211 -6.42 4.02 11.19
C LEU A 211 -5.44 2.98 11.76
N LEU A 212 -4.41 3.43 12.49
CA LEU A 212 -3.35 2.56 13.00
C LEU A 212 -3.77 1.82 14.28
N GLU A 213 -4.41 2.52 15.21
CA GLU A 213 -4.76 2.02 16.53
C GLU A 213 -6.11 1.29 16.52
N ASN A 214 -7.15 1.96 16.03
CA ASN A 214 -8.53 1.46 16.09
C ASN A 214 -8.97 0.74 14.81
N ARG A 215 -8.15 0.82 13.74
CA ARG A 215 -8.51 0.35 12.38
C ARG A 215 -9.84 0.93 11.91
N GLU A 216 -10.08 2.19 12.25
CA GLU A 216 -11.32 2.89 11.95
C GLU A 216 -11.05 4.20 11.20
N MET A 217 -12.00 4.59 10.35
CA MET A 217 -11.89 5.84 9.60
C MET A 217 -13.28 6.37 9.24
N ALA A 218 -13.56 7.61 9.68
CA ALA A 218 -14.71 8.37 9.21
C ALA A 218 -14.46 8.89 7.80
N LEU A 219 -15.37 8.58 6.88
CA LEU A 219 -15.31 8.98 5.49
C LEU A 219 -16.19 10.21 5.22
N GLU A 220 -15.90 10.89 4.10
CA GLU A 220 -16.55 12.15 3.70
C GLU A 220 -17.98 11.94 3.17
N ASP A 221 -18.28 10.71 2.75
CA ASP A 221 -19.61 10.24 2.35
C ASP A 221 -20.51 9.87 3.56
N GLN A 222 -20.08 10.20 4.78
CA GLN A 222 -20.73 9.85 6.05
C GLN A 222 -20.72 8.35 6.39
N THR A 223 -20.02 7.54 5.60
CA THR A 223 -19.81 6.14 5.95
C THR A 223 -18.64 6.01 6.93
N PHE A 224 -18.60 4.89 7.63
CA PHE A 224 -17.58 4.64 8.65
C PHE A 224 -16.94 3.29 8.38
N LEU A 225 -15.62 3.28 8.18
CA LEU A 225 -14.84 2.05 8.06
C LEU A 225 -14.51 1.54 9.46
N VAL A 226 -14.83 0.28 9.74
CA VAL A 226 -14.49 -0.39 11.01
C VAL A 226 -13.99 -1.79 10.75
N ALA A 227 -12.84 -2.13 11.33
CA ALA A 227 -12.37 -3.51 11.31
C ALA A 227 -13.30 -4.44 12.10
N PRO A 228 -13.66 -5.63 11.56
CA PRO A 228 -14.33 -6.64 12.35
C PRO A 228 -13.42 -7.10 13.49
N HIS A 229 -13.95 -7.05 14.72
CA HIS A 229 -13.30 -7.54 15.94
C HIS A 229 -13.03 -9.05 15.91
#